data_AF-A0AAU2KQ31-F1
#
_entry.id   AF-A0AAU2KQ31-F1
#
_cell.length_a   1.000
_cell.length_b   1.000
_cell.length_c   1.000
_cell.angle_alpha   90.00
_cell.angle_beta   90.00
_cell.angle_gamma   90.00
#
_symmetry.space_group_name_H-M   'P 1'
#
loop_
_entity.id
_entity.type
_entity.pdbx_description
1 polymer ?
#
loop_
_entity_poly.entity_id
_entity_poly.type
_entity_poly.pdbx_seq_one_letter_code
_entity_poly.pdbx_strand_id
1 'polypeptide(L)' 'MQEAAHWLTPQQVCLLAAAATVSGIPRLLANDPGTAIEGGQVPRMCAILDHTTRP' A
#
# COMPACT_ATOMS: atom_id res chain seq x y z
N MET A 1 6.11 -1.34 21.66
CA MET A 1 7.04 -2.33 21.08
C MET A 1 6.63 -2.58 19.64
N GLN A 2 7.25 -1.89 18.67
CA GLN A 2 7.14 -2.27 17.26
C GLN A 2 8.38 -3.10 16.90
N GLU A 3 8.29 -4.42 17.07
CA GLU A 3 9.27 -5.40 16.57
C GLU A 3 8.92 -5.85 15.13
N ALA A 4 8.27 -4.99 14.35
CA ALA A 4 7.93 -5.33 12.98
C ALA A 4 9.17 -5.13 12.08
N ALA A 5 9.87 -6.23 11.82
CA ALA A 5 10.83 -6.43 10.75
C ALA A 5 12.24 -5.79 10.90
N HIS A 6 13.05 -6.30 11.82
CA HIS A 6 14.51 -6.10 11.76
C HIS A 6 15.16 -6.68 10.49
N TRP A 7 14.48 -7.60 9.79
CA TRP A 7 15.01 -8.30 8.62
C TRP A 7 14.92 -7.52 7.30
N LEU A 8 14.20 -6.39 7.27
CA LEU A 8 14.08 -5.55 6.08
C LEU A 8 14.79 -4.22 6.27
N THR A 9 15.55 -3.81 5.25
CA THR A 9 16.01 -2.43 5.19
C THR A 9 14.82 -1.50 4.93
N PRO A 10 14.89 -0.21 5.31
CA PRO A 10 13.84 0.76 5.01
C PRO A 10 13.44 0.78 3.53
N GLN A 11 14.41 0.63 2.62
CA GLN A 11 14.17 0.56 1.18
C GLN A 11 13.38 -0.69 0.78
N GLN A 12 13.66 -1.85 1.38
CA GLN A 12 12.91 -3.07 1.10
C GLN A 12 11.48 -3.00 1.65
N VAL A 13 11.27 -2.31 2.78
CA VAL A 13 9.92 -2.03 3.30
C VAL A 13 9.14 -1.16 2.30
N CYS A 14 9.75 -0.11 1.76
CA CYS A 14 9.12 0.73 0.74
C CYS A 14 8.79 -0.07 -0.52
N LEU A 15 9.71 -0.90 -1.00
CA LEU A 15 9.50 -1.73 -2.18
C LEU A 15 8.36 -2.74 -1.98
N LEU A 16 8.33 -3.40 -0.82
CA LEU A 16 7.27 -4.34 -0.47
C LEU A 16 5.90 -3.65 -0.37
N ALA A 17 5.85 -2.49 0.29
CA ALA A 17 4.65 -1.70 0.41
C ALA A 17 4.13 -1.25 -0.97
N ALA A 18 5.02 -0.79 -1.86
CA ALA A 18 4.66 -0.44 -3.23
C ALA A 18 4.10 -1.65 -4.01
N ALA A 19 4.79 -2.78 -3.97
CA ALA A 19 4.36 -4.01 -4.67
C ALA A 19 3.00 -4.54 -4.15
N ALA A 20 2.82 -4.56 -2.83
CA ALA A 20 1.55 -4.94 -2.20
C ALA A 20 0.42 -4.00 -2.60
N THR A 21 0.72 -2.69 -2.71
CA THR A 21 -0.27 -1.70 -3.07
C THR A 21 -0.70 -1.81 -4.54
N VAL A 22 0.26 -1.93 -5.47
CA VAL A 22 -0.02 -2.10 -6.91
C VAL A 22 -0.81 -3.39 -7.18
N SER A 23 -0.51 -4.47 -6.46
CA SER A 23 -1.24 -5.73 -6.60
C SER A 23 -2.60 -5.73 -5.89
N GLY A 24 -2.75 -4.96 -4.81
CA GLY A 24 -3.96 -4.92 -3.98
C GLY A 24 -5.08 -4.01 -4.50
N ILE A 25 -4.75 -2.84 -5.07
CA ILE A 25 -5.76 -1.89 -5.58
C ILE A 25 -6.71 -2.54 -6.61
N PRO A 26 -6.22 -3.24 -7.66
CA PRO A 26 -7.10 -3.87 -8.64
C PRO A 26 -8.03 -4.90 -8.00
N ARG A 27 -7.54 -5.63 -6.99
CA ARG A 27 -8.32 -6.64 -6.27
C ARG A 27 -9.44 -6.01 -5.44
N LEU A 28 -9.17 -4.90 -4.76
CA LEU A 28 -10.21 -4.17 -4.01
C LEU A 28 -11.30 -3.66 -4.95
N LEU A 29 -10.90 -3.03 -6.05
CA LEU A 29 -11.82 -2.51 -7.06
C LEU A 29 -12.64 -3.63 -7.72
N ALA A 30 -12.06 -4.80 -7.94
CA ALA A 30 -12.78 -5.93 -8.54
C ALA A 30 -13.82 -6.57 -7.60
N ASN A 31 -13.62 -6.49 -6.27
CA ASN A 31 -14.55 -7.09 -5.31
C ASN A 31 -15.66 -6.14 -4.88
N ASP A 32 -15.31 -4.91 -4.53
CA ASP A 32 -16.28 -3.89 -4.09
C ASP A 32 -15.73 -2.48 -4.37
N PRO A 33 -15.93 -1.96 -5.59
CA PRO A 33 -15.38 -0.68 -5.99
C PRO A 33 -16.02 0.48 -5.21
N GLY A 34 -17.31 0.36 -4.84
CA GLY A 34 -18.03 1.41 -4.12
C GLY A 34 -17.42 1.65 -2.75
N THR A 35 -17.29 0.58 -1.95
CA THR A 35 -16.67 0.68 -0.62
C THR A 35 -15.18 1.03 -0.71
N ALA A 36 -14.46 0.56 -1.73
CA ALA A 36 -13.04 0.87 -1.89
C ALA A 36 -12.76 2.34 -2.17
N ILE A 37 -13.64 2.99 -2.95
CA ILE A 37 -13.52 4.41 -3.30
C ILE A 37 -14.09 5.29 -2.18
N GLU A 38 -15.35 5.05 -1.80
CA GLU A 38 -16.06 5.88 -0.80
C GLU A 38 -15.48 5.70 0.61
N GLY A 39 -15.03 4.49 0.94
CA GLY A 39 -14.37 4.17 2.21
C GLY A 39 -12.92 4.66 2.29
N GLY A 40 -12.40 5.33 1.26
CA GLY A 40 -11.06 5.94 1.28
C GLY A 40 -9.90 4.93 1.21
N GLN A 41 -10.17 3.67 0.86
CA GLN A 41 -9.14 2.62 0.79
C GLN A 41 -8.18 2.88 -0.37
N VAL A 42 -8.73 3.24 -1.54
CA VAL A 42 -7.93 3.58 -2.73
C VAL A 42 -7.08 4.83 -2.49
N PRO A 43 -7.62 5.97 -2.00
CA PRO A 43 -6.80 7.13 -1.63
C PRO A 43 -5.66 6.82 -0.65
N ARG A 44 -5.93 5.99 0.37
CA ARG A 44 -4.89 5.58 1.34
C ARG A 44 -3.77 4.79 0.67
N MET A 45 -4.12 3.87 -0.20
CA MET A 45 -3.16 3.08 -0.97
C MET A 45 -2.33 3.96 -1.90
N CYS A 46 -2.94 4.92 -2.60
CA CYS A 46 -2.19 5.90 -3.40
C CYS A 46 -1.20 6.71 -2.54
N ALA A 47 -1.60 7.17 -1.35
CA ALA A 47 -0.70 7.90 -0.45
C ALA A 47 0.50 7.05 0.01
N ILE A 48 0.33 5.73 0.18
CA ILE A 48 1.42 4.80 0.47
C ILE A 48 2.36 4.70 -0.74
N LEU A 49 1.83 4.61 -1.96
CA LEU A 49 2.64 4.61 -3.18
C LEU A 49 3.46 5.90 -3.32
N ASP A 50 2.84 7.06 -3.12
CA ASP A 50 3.52 8.35 -3.20
C ASP A 50 4.66 8.45 -2.17
N HIS A 51 4.42 7.97 -0.94
CA HIS A 51 5.43 7.97 0.11
C HIS A 51 6.61 7.04 -0.22
N THR A 52 6.32 5.85 -0.74
CA THR A 52 7.33 4.81 -0.99
C THR A 52 8.14 5.02 -2.26
N THR A 53 7.66 5.87 -3.18
CA THR A 53 8.32 6.16 -4.47
C THR A 53 8.98 7.54 -4.54
N ARG A 54 8.86 8.35 -3.48
CA ARG A 54 9.54 9.63 -3.39
C ARG A 54 11.07 9.41 -3.37
N PRO A 55 11.84 10.14 -4.21
CA PRO A 55 13.29 10.02 -4.28
C PRO A 55 14.00 10.46 -3.00
#